data_AF-A0A8T4DJA8-F1
#
_entry.id   AF-A0A8T4DJA8-F1
#
_cell.length_a   1.000
_cell.length_b   1.000
_cell.length_c   1.000
_cell.angle_alpha   90.00
_cell.angle_beta   90.00
_cell.angle_gamma   90.00
#
_symmetry.space_group_name_H-M   'P 1'
#
loop_
_entity.id
_entity.type
_entity.pdbx_description
1 polymer ?
#
loop_
_entity_poly.entity_id
_entity_poly.type
_entity_poly.pdbx_seq_one_letter_code
_entity_poly.pdbx_strand_id
1 'polypeptide(L)'
;MGDTFDLTRKEVKKQDTAQDPKLNFNLSLLQQLRSGRRPAQIAQELGMSKPALQYHLNQLKAAGLVTKLGYGVWEVNDIPLITPRKEVKKTIQVTLDNTTQKLKFLGVSDSVRGHAFVFVLKVPPGLLNWNNRRREEYLKKHGLDYQRLLIAGGGQRIWMGGRKVWLTNKSVIIYEKSSFFAETAKDAKKYALMTFIALVKKLERTLHADFTFKLGKEYRFKVSRQHFALVKNALAEQYDYEGKRLHVHEPDAGKLWFVIDNSFNLHEAETVHQRTAVSDNAKVQNFFNSLKECPVTTDELIAAIAGVTQNQIAFAENISTHIQAIRELGQGVQELNQLLAKFEAEMRDARESTQTSLADLLQTSGVKKKL
;
A
#
# COMPACT_ATOMS: atom_id res chain seq x y z
N MET A 1 5.90 -45.41 -74.89
CA MET A 1 6.05 -45.01 -73.49
C MET A 1 6.61 -43.61 -73.48
N GLY A 2 5.78 -42.62 -73.14
CA GLY A 2 6.12 -41.19 -73.22
C GLY A 2 4.86 -40.41 -72.87
N ASP A 3 4.59 -40.34 -71.56
CA ASP A 3 3.40 -39.70 -71.00
C ASP A 3 3.38 -38.21 -71.31
N THR A 4 2.32 -37.81 -72.00
CA THR A 4 1.89 -36.45 -72.25
C THR A 4 1.43 -35.80 -70.95
N PHE A 5 2.10 -34.72 -70.54
CA PHE A 5 1.72 -33.86 -69.41
C PHE A 5 0.42 -33.10 -69.74
N ASP A 6 -0.67 -33.50 -69.10
CA ASP A 6 -1.97 -32.84 -69.18
C ASP A 6 -2.05 -31.69 -68.16
N LEU A 7 -1.95 -30.45 -68.65
CA LEU A 7 -2.12 -29.23 -67.88
C LEU A 7 -3.61 -28.94 -67.66
N THR A 8 -4.22 -29.68 -66.74
CA THR A 8 -5.56 -29.36 -66.25
C THR A 8 -5.53 -28.04 -65.46
N ARG A 9 -6.27 -27.04 -65.97
CA ARG A 9 -6.50 -25.73 -65.34
C ARG A 9 -7.01 -25.93 -63.91
N LYS A 10 -6.20 -25.54 -62.93
CA LYS A 10 -6.61 -25.42 -61.53
C LYS A 10 -7.55 -24.22 -61.41
N GLU A 11 -8.86 -24.47 -61.40
CA GLU A 11 -9.83 -23.44 -61.05
C GLU A 11 -9.59 -22.98 -59.60
N VAL A 12 -9.20 -21.72 -59.44
CA VAL A 12 -9.13 -21.06 -58.14
C VAL A 12 -10.57 -20.85 -57.68
N LYS A 13 -11.03 -21.70 -56.76
CA LYS A 13 -12.30 -21.48 -56.05
C LYS A 13 -12.23 -20.11 -55.36
N LYS A 14 -13.08 -19.17 -55.78
CA LYS A 14 -13.32 -17.91 -55.05
C LYS A 14 -13.80 -18.27 -53.64
N GLN A 15 -12.93 -18.06 -52.65
CA GLN A 15 -13.32 -18.01 -51.25
C GLN A 15 -13.87 -16.61 -50.96
N ASP A 16 -15.15 -16.39 -51.25
CA ASP A 16 -15.90 -15.30 -50.62
C ASP A 16 -16.34 -15.79 -49.24
N THR A 17 -15.46 -15.69 -48.25
CA THR A 17 -15.88 -15.76 -46.85
C THR A 17 -16.81 -14.56 -46.59
N ALA A 18 -18.01 -14.84 -46.06
CA ALA A 18 -18.99 -13.82 -45.70
C ALA A 18 -18.32 -12.75 -44.82
N GLN A 19 -18.00 -11.60 -45.41
CA GLN A 19 -17.39 -10.49 -44.69
C GLN A 19 -18.39 -9.99 -43.64
N ASP A 20 -17.93 -9.76 -42.42
CA ASP A 20 -18.76 -9.16 -41.37
C ASP A 20 -19.29 -7.80 -41.87
N PRO A 21 -20.61 -7.63 -42.04
CA PRO A 21 -21.19 -6.39 -42.56
C PRO A 21 -20.80 -5.16 -41.73
N LYS A 22 -20.42 -5.34 -40.45
CA LYS A 22 -19.93 -4.24 -39.59
C LYS A 22 -18.52 -3.76 -39.94
N LEU A 23 -17.64 -4.66 -40.40
CA LEU A 23 -16.28 -4.29 -40.79
C LEU A 23 -16.32 -3.43 -42.06
N ASN A 24 -17.24 -3.77 -42.97
CA ASN A 24 -17.50 -3.01 -44.19
C ASN A 24 -18.05 -1.60 -43.90
N PHE A 25 -18.88 -1.48 -42.86
CA PHE A 25 -19.47 -0.19 -42.46
C PHE A 25 -18.41 0.82 -42.00
N ASN A 26 -17.50 0.43 -41.11
CA ASN A 26 -16.48 1.35 -40.58
C ASN A 26 -15.50 1.80 -41.67
N LEU A 27 -15.19 0.94 -42.65
CA LEU A 27 -14.36 1.28 -43.80
C LEU A 27 -15.06 2.28 -44.73
N SER A 28 -16.35 2.06 -45.02
CA SER A 28 -17.17 3.01 -45.78
C SER A 28 -17.25 4.37 -45.09
N LEU A 29 -17.43 4.39 -43.77
CA LEU A 29 -17.42 5.62 -42.97
C LEU A 29 -16.07 6.36 -43.08
N LEU A 30 -14.95 5.65 -42.99
CA LEU A 30 -13.62 6.25 -43.16
C LEU A 30 -13.43 6.84 -44.56
N GLN A 31 -13.89 6.16 -45.61
CA GLN A 31 -13.81 6.64 -46.99
C GLN A 31 -14.63 7.92 -47.20
N GLN A 32 -15.82 7.99 -46.60
CA GLN A 32 -16.68 9.18 -46.66
C GLN A 32 -16.09 10.37 -45.86
N LEU A 33 -15.40 10.10 -44.74
CA LEU A 33 -14.68 11.14 -44.02
C LEU A 33 -13.46 11.62 -44.81
N ARG A 34 -12.72 10.72 -45.46
CA ARG A 34 -11.60 11.07 -46.36
C ARG A 34 -12.03 11.93 -47.55
N SER A 35 -13.24 11.74 -48.06
CA SER A 35 -13.80 12.58 -49.13
C SER A 35 -14.31 13.94 -48.64
N GLY A 36 -14.11 14.27 -47.35
CA GLY A 36 -14.47 15.56 -46.76
C GLY A 36 -15.95 15.71 -46.41
N ARG A 37 -16.73 14.62 -46.41
CA ARG A 37 -18.16 14.70 -46.06
C ARG A 37 -18.37 14.90 -44.57
N ARG A 38 -19.38 15.70 -44.23
CA ARG A 38 -19.74 15.97 -42.84
C ARG A 38 -20.53 14.79 -42.26
N PRO A 39 -20.35 14.43 -40.97
CA PRO A 39 -21.11 13.35 -40.33
C PRO A 39 -22.63 13.44 -40.48
N ALA A 40 -23.19 14.66 -40.50
CA ALA A 40 -24.63 14.84 -40.71
C ALA A 40 -25.09 14.36 -42.09
N GLN A 41 -24.29 14.60 -43.14
CA GLN A 41 -24.56 14.15 -44.51
C GLN A 41 -24.41 12.63 -44.59
N ILE A 42 -23.32 12.09 -44.03
CA ILE A 42 -23.07 10.65 -43.97
C ILE A 42 -24.22 9.92 -43.24
N ALA A 43 -24.71 10.48 -42.14
CA ALA A 43 -25.83 9.90 -41.40
C ALA A 43 -27.12 9.85 -42.24
N GLN A 44 -27.40 10.92 -42.99
CA GLN A 44 -28.57 11.01 -43.86
C GLN A 44 -28.49 10.01 -45.02
N GLU A 45 -27.32 9.91 -45.67
CA GLU A 45 -27.09 9.01 -46.82
C GLU A 45 -27.15 7.54 -46.42
N LEU A 46 -26.64 7.21 -45.23
CA LEU A 46 -26.67 5.84 -44.70
C LEU A 46 -27.99 5.49 -44.01
N GLY A 47 -28.97 6.41 -43.98
CA GLY A 47 -30.27 6.20 -43.32
C GLY A 47 -30.15 5.93 -41.81
N MET A 48 -29.12 6.48 -41.16
CA MET A 48 -28.82 6.19 -39.76
C MET A 48 -29.06 7.40 -38.85
N SER A 49 -29.37 7.13 -37.58
CA SER A 49 -29.53 8.19 -36.60
C SER A 49 -28.17 8.82 -36.24
N LYS A 50 -28.16 10.12 -35.91
CA LYS A 50 -26.95 10.82 -35.46
C LYS A 50 -26.25 10.12 -34.27
N PRO A 51 -26.98 9.60 -33.24
CA PRO A 51 -26.35 8.85 -32.16
C PRO A 51 -25.69 7.55 -32.61
N ALA A 52 -26.30 6.82 -33.56
CA ALA A 52 -25.71 5.61 -34.12
C ALA A 52 -24.41 5.92 -34.86
N LEU A 53 -24.38 6.97 -35.68
CA LEU A 53 -23.14 7.38 -36.35
C LEU A 53 -22.06 7.81 -35.33
N GLN A 54 -22.45 8.55 -34.29
CA GLN A 54 -21.53 9.00 -33.25
C GLN A 54 -20.88 7.82 -32.50
N TYR A 55 -21.61 6.71 -32.31
CA TYR A 55 -21.06 5.48 -31.75
C TYR A 55 -19.89 4.94 -32.60
N HIS A 56 -20.07 4.87 -33.92
CA HIS A 56 -19.01 4.41 -34.84
C HIS A 56 -17.83 5.38 -34.91
N LEU A 57 -18.08 6.69 -34.94
CA LEU A 57 -17.02 7.70 -34.89
C LEU A 57 -16.20 7.60 -33.60
N ASN A 58 -16.84 7.32 -32.47
CA ASN A 58 -16.13 7.10 -31.20
C ASN A 58 -15.26 5.85 -31.23
N GLN A 59 -15.69 4.77 -31.89
CA GLN A 59 -14.88 3.57 -32.07
C GLN A 59 -13.65 3.85 -32.94
N LEU A 60 -13.82 4.55 -34.07
CA LEU A 60 -12.73 4.95 -34.95
C LEU A 60 -11.74 5.89 -34.25
N LYS A 61 -12.25 6.83 -33.44
CA LYS A 61 -11.44 7.73 -32.61
C LYS A 61 -10.63 6.95 -31.57
N ALA A 62 -11.26 6.00 -30.89
CA ALA A 62 -10.58 5.15 -29.90
C ALA A 62 -9.52 4.23 -30.54
N ALA A 63 -9.66 3.91 -31.82
CA ALA A 63 -8.66 3.19 -32.60
C ALA A 63 -7.56 4.10 -33.18
N GLY A 64 -7.62 5.41 -32.94
CA GLY A 64 -6.65 6.37 -33.48
C GLY A 64 -6.77 6.61 -34.99
N LEU A 65 -7.87 6.19 -35.62
CA LEU A 65 -8.06 6.30 -37.08
C LEU A 65 -8.68 7.65 -37.49
N VAL A 66 -9.37 8.34 -36.59
CA VAL A 66 -9.95 9.66 -36.84
C VAL A 66 -9.76 10.59 -35.65
N THR A 67 -9.62 11.88 -35.93
CA THR A 67 -9.49 12.94 -34.94
C THR A 67 -10.59 13.98 -35.15
N LYS A 68 -11.17 14.50 -34.06
CA LYS A 68 -12.20 15.55 -34.14
C LYS A 68 -11.54 16.91 -34.04
N LEU A 69 -11.57 17.69 -35.12
CA LEU A 69 -10.96 19.02 -35.18
C LEU A 69 -11.90 20.11 -34.64
N GLY A 70 -13.22 19.91 -34.75
CA GLY A 70 -14.20 20.92 -34.36
C GLY A 70 -15.64 20.41 -34.39
N TYR A 71 -16.60 21.33 -34.32
CA TYR A 71 -18.03 20.98 -34.35
C TYR A 71 -18.40 20.40 -35.72
N GLY A 72 -18.55 19.07 -35.79
CA GLY A 72 -18.91 18.36 -37.01
C GLY A 72 -17.79 18.16 -38.02
N VAL A 73 -16.54 18.50 -37.67
CA VAL A 73 -15.36 18.31 -38.53
C VAL A 73 -14.48 17.21 -37.95
N TRP A 74 -14.16 16.23 -38.79
CA TRP A 74 -13.34 15.08 -38.47
C TRP A 74 -12.28 14.91 -39.56
N GLU A 75 -11.08 14.52 -39.13
CA GLU A 75 -9.94 14.25 -39.99
C GLU A 75 -9.57 12.77 -39.85
N VAL A 76 -9.24 12.13 -40.97
CA VAL A 76 -8.78 10.74 -40.99
C VAL A 76 -7.26 10.73 -40.87
N ASN A 77 -6.74 9.99 -39.90
CA ASN A 77 -5.31 9.90 -39.69
C ASN A 77 -4.73 8.88 -40.70
N ASP A 78 -3.95 9.34 -41.68
CA ASP A 78 -3.37 8.45 -42.71
C ASP A 78 -2.20 7.60 -42.22
N ILE A 79 -1.61 7.99 -41.09
CA ILE A 79 -0.61 7.21 -40.37
C ILE A 79 -1.32 6.65 -39.14
N PRO A 80 -1.64 5.34 -39.09
CA PRO A 80 -2.10 4.76 -37.84
C PRO A 80 -0.97 4.96 -36.83
N LEU A 81 -1.22 5.79 -35.81
CA LEU A 81 -0.41 5.78 -34.60
C LEU A 81 -0.58 4.38 -34.02
N ILE A 82 0.32 3.46 -34.39
CA ILE A 82 0.50 2.18 -33.71
C ILE A 82 1.10 2.54 -32.34
N THR A 83 0.30 3.15 -31.48
CA THR A 83 0.54 3.02 -30.05
C THR A 83 0.15 1.59 -29.72
N PRO A 84 1.09 0.71 -29.34
CA PRO A 84 0.77 -0.66 -29.00
C PRO A 84 -0.32 -0.62 -27.94
N ARG A 85 -1.48 -1.15 -28.31
CA ARG A 85 -2.67 -1.21 -27.48
C ARG A 85 -2.25 -2.02 -26.25
N LYS A 86 -1.98 -1.33 -25.13
CA LYS A 86 -1.75 -1.99 -23.83
C LYS A 86 -2.97 -2.89 -23.64
N GLU A 87 -2.79 -4.21 -23.71
CA GLU A 87 -3.86 -5.17 -23.49
C GLU A 87 -4.30 -5.04 -22.04
N VAL A 88 -5.21 -4.11 -21.78
CA VAL A 88 -5.87 -4.00 -20.49
C VAL A 88 -6.78 -5.21 -20.41
N LYS A 89 -6.31 -6.28 -19.76
CA LYS A 89 -7.15 -7.38 -19.30
C LYS A 89 -8.37 -6.74 -18.66
N LYS A 90 -9.55 -6.92 -19.28
CA LYS A 90 -10.81 -6.40 -18.77
C LYS A 90 -11.11 -7.06 -17.42
N THR A 91 -10.64 -6.47 -16.33
CA THR A 91 -11.26 -6.65 -15.04
C THR A 91 -12.68 -6.11 -15.18
N ILE A 92 -13.66 -6.94 -14.84
CA ILE A 92 -15.08 -6.61 -14.84
C ILE A 92 -15.28 -5.46 -13.85
N GLN A 93 -15.16 -4.21 -14.33
CA GLN A 93 -15.53 -3.03 -13.58
C GLN A 93 -17.05 -3.01 -13.48
N VAL A 94 -17.55 -3.25 -12.28
CA VAL A 94 -18.93 -2.95 -11.92
C VAL A 94 -19.10 -1.43 -12.05
N THR A 95 -19.80 -1.02 -13.09
CA THR A 95 -20.17 0.37 -13.37
C THR A 95 -21.01 0.92 -12.22
N LEU A 96 -20.35 1.65 -11.32
CA LEU A 96 -20.95 2.77 -10.62
C LEU A 96 -20.80 3.98 -11.54
N ASP A 97 -21.87 4.78 -11.69
CA ASP A 97 -21.91 5.98 -12.53
C ASP A 97 -20.72 6.91 -12.24
N ASN A 98 -19.71 6.85 -13.12
CA ASN A 98 -18.35 7.34 -12.86
C ASN A 98 -18.09 8.79 -13.31
N THR A 99 -19.07 9.48 -13.90
CA THR A 99 -18.82 10.76 -14.57
C THR A 99 -18.83 11.94 -13.60
N THR A 100 -19.62 11.89 -12.52
CA THR A 100 -19.68 12.97 -11.52
C THR A 100 -18.72 12.77 -10.34
N GLN A 101 -18.27 11.54 -10.06
CA GLN A 101 -17.31 11.29 -8.99
C GLN A 101 -15.86 11.60 -9.39
N LYS A 102 -15.46 11.31 -10.64
CA LYS A 102 -14.09 11.63 -11.12
C LYS A 102 -13.71 13.11 -10.99
N LEU A 103 -14.68 14.02 -11.12
CA LEU A 103 -14.42 15.46 -11.05
C LEU A 103 -14.19 15.97 -9.62
N LYS A 104 -14.68 15.29 -8.57
CA LYS A 104 -14.47 15.71 -7.18
C LYS A 104 -13.15 15.19 -6.57
N PHE A 105 -12.52 14.18 -7.17
CA PHE A 105 -11.26 13.61 -6.69
C PHE A 105 -10.01 14.35 -7.14
N LEU A 106 -10.14 15.28 -8.10
CA LEU A 106 -8.99 16.01 -8.62
C LEU A 106 -8.45 17.06 -7.62
N GLY A 107 -9.29 17.58 -6.72
CA GLY A 107 -8.89 18.62 -5.75
C GLY A 107 -8.42 18.14 -4.38
N VAL A 108 -8.48 16.85 -4.08
CA VAL A 108 -8.05 16.31 -2.78
C VAL A 108 -6.69 15.63 -2.97
N SER A 109 -5.62 16.41 -2.96
CA SER A 109 -4.26 15.87 -2.84
C SER A 109 -4.04 15.36 -1.41
N ASP A 110 -3.39 14.21 -1.26
CA ASP A 110 -2.98 13.63 0.02
C ASP A 110 -4.09 13.24 1.04
N SER A 111 -5.29 12.87 0.56
CA SER A 111 -6.32 12.30 1.46
C SER A 111 -6.15 10.81 1.74
N VAL A 112 -6.60 10.41 2.93
CA VAL A 112 -6.86 9.04 3.32
C VAL A 112 -8.28 8.63 2.91
N ARG A 113 -8.41 7.50 2.20
CA ARG A 113 -9.68 6.83 1.90
C ARG A 113 -9.93 5.68 2.88
N GLY A 114 -10.84 5.87 3.81
CA GLY A 114 -11.40 4.80 4.63
C GLY A 114 -12.48 4.02 3.87
N HIS A 115 -12.37 2.70 3.80
CA HIS A 115 -13.40 1.87 3.14
C HIS A 115 -13.43 0.42 3.66
N ALA A 116 -14.27 -0.41 3.03
CA ALA A 116 -14.49 -1.82 3.37
C ALA A 116 -14.85 -2.05 4.85
N PHE A 117 -15.56 -1.08 5.46
CA PHE A 117 -15.96 -1.19 6.86
C PHE A 117 -16.99 -2.30 7.05
N VAL A 118 -16.73 -3.17 8.02
CA VAL A 118 -17.71 -4.14 8.51
C VAL A 118 -17.93 -3.87 9.98
N PHE A 119 -19.15 -3.44 10.31
CA PHE A 119 -19.57 -3.17 11.67
C PHE A 119 -20.35 -4.35 12.22
N VAL A 120 -20.01 -4.77 13.44
CA VAL A 120 -20.73 -5.81 14.17
C VAL A 120 -21.39 -5.17 15.38
N LEU A 121 -22.68 -4.90 15.27
CA LEU A 121 -23.53 -4.42 16.35
C LEU A 121 -23.98 -5.62 17.20
N LYS A 122 -23.72 -5.60 18.51
CA LYS A 122 -24.21 -6.63 19.41
C LYS A 122 -25.71 -6.43 19.64
N VAL A 123 -26.45 -7.52 19.64
CA VAL A 123 -27.87 -7.51 20.00
C VAL A 123 -27.99 -7.72 21.52
N PRO A 124 -28.80 -6.93 22.24
CA PRO A 124 -29.01 -7.14 23.67
C PRO A 124 -29.64 -8.51 23.95
N PRO A 125 -29.20 -9.23 25.00
CA PRO A 125 -29.80 -10.51 25.36
C PRO A 125 -31.27 -10.30 25.74
N GLY A 126 -32.14 -11.24 25.33
CA GLY A 126 -33.56 -11.18 25.64
C GLY A 126 -34.37 -10.20 24.78
N LEU A 127 -33.78 -9.62 23.71
CA LEU A 127 -34.54 -8.81 22.77
C LEU A 127 -35.75 -9.60 22.23
N LEU A 128 -36.94 -9.13 22.56
CA LEU A 128 -38.18 -9.85 22.29
C LEU A 128 -38.30 -10.11 20.79
N ASN A 129 -38.67 -11.34 20.43
CA ASN A 129 -38.84 -11.77 19.04
C ASN A 129 -37.55 -11.78 18.19
N TRP A 130 -36.37 -11.62 18.81
CA TRP A 130 -35.10 -11.68 18.10
C TRP A 130 -34.50 -13.09 18.00
N ASN A 131 -35.27 -14.01 17.42
CA ASN A 131 -34.76 -15.33 17.02
C ASN A 131 -35.01 -15.56 15.52
N ASN A 132 -34.31 -16.52 14.92
CA ASN A 132 -34.41 -16.76 13.47
C ASN A 132 -35.84 -16.89 12.96
N ARG A 133 -36.67 -17.67 13.66
CA ARG A 133 -38.04 -17.97 13.23
C ARG A 133 -38.91 -16.71 13.31
N ARG A 134 -38.97 -16.06 14.46
CA ARG A 134 -39.81 -14.87 14.69
C ARG A 134 -39.35 -13.68 13.83
N ARG A 135 -38.04 -13.52 13.65
CA ARG A 135 -37.50 -12.50 12.75
C ARG A 135 -37.88 -12.77 11.30
N GLU A 136 -37.86 -14.02 10.85
CA GLU A 136 -38.33 -14.38 9.51
C GLU A 136 -39.83 -14.12 9.33
N GLU A 137 -40.66 -14.54 10.30
CA GLU A 137 -42.11 -14.28 10.30
C GLU A 137 -42.39 -12.77 10.23
N TYR A 138 -41.64 -11.96 10.99
CA TYR A 138 -41.72 -10.51 10.96
C TYR A 138 -41.37 -9.94 9.58
N LEU A 139 -40.24 -10.37 8.98
CA LEU A 139 -39.81 -9.89 7.67
C LEU A 139 -40.85 -10.21 6.59
N LYS A 140 -41.40 -11.44 6.59
CA LYS A 140 -42.49 -11.82 5.68
C LYS A 140 -43.74 -10.96 5.89
N LYS A 141 -44.17 -10.77 7.13
CA LYS A 141 -45.37 -9.99 7.47
C LYS A 141 -45.28 -8.54 7.00
N HIS A 142 -44.10 -7.94 7.03
CA HIS A 142 -43.87 -6.55 6.65
C HIS A 142 -43.39 -6.39 5.18
N GLY A 143 -43.42 -7.47 4.38
CA GLY A 143 -43.00 -7.41 2.97
C GLY A 143 -41.53 -7.02 2.78
N LEU A 144 -40.66 -7.38 3.72
CA LEU A 144 -39.23 -7.08 3.65
C LEU A 144 -38.50 -8.24 2.97
N ASP A 145 -37.92 -7.98 1.80
CA ASP A 145 -37.12 -8.97 1.08
C ASP A 145 -35.89 -9.40 1.88
N TYR A 146 -35.68 -10.72 1.96
CA TYR A 146 -34.52 -11.28 2.64
C TYR A 146 -34.05 -12.60 2.01
N GLN A 147 -32.79 -12.94 2.25
CA GLN A 147 -32.22 -14.26 1.95
C GLN A 147 -31.80 -14.94 3.25
N ARG A 148 -32.12 -16.23 3.42
CA ARG A 148 -31.63 -17.02 4.55
C ARG A 148 -30.11 -17.22 4.46
N LEU A 149 -29.42 -17.08 5.59
CA LEU A 149 -27.97 -17.33 5.71
C LEU A 149 -27.72 -18.77 6.14
N LEU A 150 -26.83 -19.47 5.43
CA LEU A 150 -26.39 -20.83 5.73
C LEU A 150 -25.22 -20.83 6.73
N ILE A 151 -25.43 -20.23 7.89
CA ILE A 151 -24.43 -20.16 8.98
C ILE A 151 -24.93 -20.93 10.20
N ALA A 152 -24.01 -21.41 11.05
CA ALA A 152 -24.36 -22.04 12.32
C ALA A 152 -25.20 -21.07 13.18
N GLY A 153 -26.39 -21.53 13.58
CA GLY A 153 -27.35 -20.69 14.29
C GLY A 153 -28.20 -19.78 13.39
N GLY A 154 -28.10 -19.91 12.06
CA GLY A 154 -28.93 -19.26 11.04
C GLY A 154 -28.85 -17.72 11.00
N GLY A 155 -29.68 -17.12 10.17
CA GLY A 155 -29.79 -15.68 10.05
C GLY A 155 -30.49 -15.25 8.75
N GLN A 156 -30.69 -13.95 8.59
CA GLN A 156 -31.29 -13.36 7.40
C GLN A 156 -30.43 -12.22 6.88
N ARG A 157 -30.22 -12.20 5.57
CA ARG A 157 -29.58 -11.09 4.85
C ARG A 157 -30.68 -10.20 4.27
N ILE A 158 -30.64 -8.92 4.61
CA ILE A 158 -31.48 -7.89 3.98
C ILE A 158 -30.61 -6.85 3.27
N TRP A 159 -31.24 -6.07 2.41
CA TRP A 159 -30.63 -4.89 1.80
C TRP A 159 -31.30 -3.63 2.36
N MET A 160 -30.51 -2.72 2.92
CA MET A 160 -31.05 -1.49 3.48
C MET A 160 -30.17 -0.30 3.10
N GLY A 161 -30.76 0.66 2.37
CA GLY A 161 -30.04 1.84 1.89
C GLY A 161 -28.80 1.49 1.05
N GLY A 162 -28.93 0.50 0.15
CA GLY A 162 -27.84 0.01 -0.70
C GLY A 162 -26.76 -0.80 0.01
N ARG A 163 -26.95 -1.11 1.30
CA ARG A 163 -25.98 -1.84 2.13
C ARG A 163 -26.49 -3.23 2.46
N LYS A 164 -25.56 -4.18 2.52
CA LYS A 164 -25.84 -5.55 2.93
C LYS A 164 -25.83 -5.63 4.46
N VAL A 165 -26.92 -6.11 5.04
CA VAL A 165 -27.09 -6.25 6.49
C VAL A 165 -27.42 -7.70 6.82
N TRP A 166 -26.64 -8.32 7.71
CA TRP A 166 -26.90 -9.66 8.21
C TRP A 166 -27.50 -9.58 9.61
N LEU A 167 -28.69 -10.14 9.76
CA LEU A 167 -29.42 -10.26 11.01
C LEU A 167 -29.18 -11.66 11.58
N THR A 168 -28.38 -11.74 12.63
CA THR A 168 -28.12 -12.99 13.37
C THR A 168 -28.74 -12.90 14.76
N ASN A 169 -28.75 -14.00 15.51
CA ASN A 169 -29.32 -14.01 16.86
C ASN A 169 -28.48 -13.23 17.88
N LYS A 170 -27.17 -13.08 17.65
CA LYS A 170 -26.25 -12.43 18.61
C LYS A 170 -25.79 -11.05 18.14
N SER A 171 -25.89 -10.76 16.85
CA SER A 171 -25.40 -9.53 16.26
C SER A 171 -26.12 -9.15 14.96
N VAL A 172 -26.04 -7.86 14.65
CA VAL A 172 -26.32 -7.32 13.33
C VAL A 172 -24.98 -6.95 12.69
N ILE A 173 -24.68 -7.50 11.51
CA ILE A 173 -23.44 -7.24 10.77
C ILE A 173 -23.77 -6.37 9.56
N ILE A 174 -23.18 -5.18 9.51
CA ILE A 174 -23.41 -4.20 8.45
C ILE A 174 -22.14 -4.10 7.59
N TYR A 175 -22.28 -4.36 6.30
CA TYR A 175 -21.23 -4.20 5.31
C TYR A 175 -21.39 -2.84 4.62
N GLU A 176 -20.50 -1.90 4.94
CA GLU A 176 -20.47 -0.57 4.35
C GLU A 176 -19.70 -0.60 3.03
N LYS A 177 -20.38 -0.20 1.94
CA LYS A 177 -19.80 -0.13 0.59
C LYS A 177 -19.20 1.26 0.30
N SER A 178 -19.63 2.28 1.06
CA SER A 178 -19.20 3.66 0.84
C SER A 178 -17.71 3.84 1.16
N SER A 179 -17.07 4.74 0.43
CA SER A 179 -15.73 5.22 0.73
C SER A 179 -15.83 6.58 1.42
N PHE A 180 -14.99 6.79 2.43
CA PHE A 180 -14.94 8.03 3.22
C PHE A 180 -13.56 8.64 3.05
N PHE A 181 -13.50 9.86 2.54
CA PHE A 181 -12.25 10.58 2.31
C PHE A 181 -12.07 11.63 3.40
N ALA A 182 -10.86 11.69 3.97
CA ALA A 182 -10.49 12.68 4.97
C ALA A 182 -8.97 12.89 4.97
N GLU A 183 -8.48 13.87 5.71
CA GLU A 183 -7.03 14.11 5.87
C GLU A 183 -6.35 12.98 6.66
N THR A 184 -7.07 12.38 7.61
CA THR A 184 -6.55 11.32 8.47
C THR A 184 -7.45 10.07 8.46
N ALA A 185 -6.86 8.91 8.73
CA ALA A 185 -7.62 7.67 8.94
C ALA A 185 -8.64 7.77 10.09
N LYS A 186 -8.32 8.56 11.12
CA LYS A 186 -9.21 8.77 12.28
C LYS A 186 -10.50 9.49 11.86
N ASP A 187 -10.39 10.51 11.02
CA ASP A 187 -11.54 11.28 10.55
C ASP A 187 -12.38 10.50 9.54
N ALA A 188 -11.74 9.79 8.61
CA ALA A 188 -12.45 8.88 7.70
C ALA A 188 -13.27 7.83 8.48
N LYS A 189 -12.69 7.27 9.55
CA LYS A 189 -13.39 6.36 10.46
C LYS A 189 -14.54 7.05 11.21
N LYS A 190 -14.36 8.29 11.67
CA LYS A 190 -15.42 9.08 12.33
C LYS A 190 -16.63 9.27 11.41
N TYR A 191 -16.41 9.60 10.14
CA TYR A 191 -17.49 9.70 9.15
C TYR A 191 -18.20 8.37 8.89
N ALA A 192 -17.44 7.28 8.82
CA ALA A 192 -18.01 5.93 8.70
C ALA A 192 -18.88 5.57 9.92
N LEU A 193 -18.45 5.93 11.13
CA LEU A 193 -19.20 5.70 12.37
C LEU A 193 -20.50 6.52 12.43
N MET A 194 -20.47 7.78 12.02
CA MET A 194 -21.69 8.60 11.94
C MET A 194 -22.72 7.98 10.99
N THR A 195 -22.26 7.54 9.81
CA THR A 195 -23.09 6.88 8.80
C THR A 195 -23.67 5.55 9.33
N PHE A 196 -22.84 4.77 10.02
CA PHE A 196 -23.26 3.54 10.69
C PHE A 196 -24.36 3.80 11.73
N ILE A 197 -24.19 4.78 12.64
CA ILE A 197 -25.19 5.10 13.67
C ILE A 197 -26.51 5.53 13.04
N ALA A 198 -26.47 6.37 11.99
CA ALA A 198 -27.67 6.78 11.26
C ALA A 198 -28.39 5.58 10.62
N LEU A 199 -27.63 4.63 10.06
CA LEU A 199 -28.17 3.39 9.50
C LEU A 199 -28.79 2.50 10.58
N VAL A 200 -28.16 2.35 11.74
CA VAL A 200 -28.69 1.57 12.87
C VAL A 200 -30.04 2.15 13.32
N LYS A 201 -30.14 3.46 13.51
CA LYS A 201 -31.43 4.12 13.85
C LYS A 201 -32.51 3.92 12.79
N LYS A 202 -32.14 3.80 11.51
CA LYS A 202 -33.08 3.45 10.44
C LYS A 202 -33.50 1.99 10.56
N LEU A 203 -32.56 1.09 10.82
CA LEU A 203 -32.81 -0.34 11.00
C LEU A 203 -33.77 -0.61 12.17
N GLU A 204 -33.57 0.06 13.30
CA GLU A 204 -34.43 -0.05 14.49
C GLU A 204 -35.87 0.31 14.19
N ARG A 205 -36.09 1.42 13.47
CA ARG A 205 -37.41 1.84 13.01
C ARG A 205 -38.03 0.83 12.04
N THR A 206 -37.24 0.32 11.09
CA THR A 206 -37.71 -0.65 10.10
C THR A 206 -38.04 -2.01 10.70
N LEU A 207 -37.32 -2.44 11.74
CA LEU A 207 -37.50 -3.76 12.36
C LEU A 207 -38.33 -3.72 13.65
N HIS A 208 -38.81 -2.54 14.07
CA HIS A 208 -39.45 -2.31 15.37
C HIS A 208 -38.66 -2.95 16.52
N ALA A 209 -37.34 -2.75 16.52
CA ALA A 209 -36.40 -3.36 17.46
C ALA A 209 -35.49 -2.29 18.07
N ASP A 210 -35.12 -2.47 19.33
CA ASP A 210 -34.15 -1.63 20.04
C ASP A 210 -32.84 -2.42 20.24
N PHE A 211 -31.76 -1.96 19.62
CA PHE A 211 -30.43 -2.59 19.72
C PHE A 211 -29.56 -1.95 20.81
N THR A 212 -30.08 -0.98 21.55
CA THR A 212 -29.35 -0.34 22.63
C THR A 212 -29.28 -1.23 23.87
N PHE A 213 -28.26 -1.00 24.67
CA PHE A 213 -28.09 -1.56 26.01
C PHE A 213 -28.50 -0.51 27.05
N LYS A 214 -28.84 -0.98 28.26
CA LYS A 214 -29.20 -0.12 29.41
C LYS A 214 -30.40 0.80 29.12
N LEU A 215 -31.49 0.24 28.58
CA LEU A 215 -32.75 0.95 28.31
C LEU A 215 -32.56 2.19 27.41
N GLY A 216 -32.12 2.02 26.15
CA GLY A 216 -32.06 3.12 25.20
C GLY A 216 -30.74 3.90 25.13
N LYS A 217 -29.74 3.59 25.98
CA LYS A 217 -28.63 4.52 26.23
C LYS A 217 -27.40 4.30 25.36
N GLU A 218 -27.07 3.06 24.99
CA GLU A 218 -25.75 2.75 24.44
C GLU A 218 -25.77 1.65 23.38
N TYR A 219 -25.20 1.91 22.19
CA TYR A 219 -24.91 0.85 21.22
C TYR A 219 -23.58 0.17 21.54
N ARG A 220 -23.57 -1.16 21.61
CA ARG A 220 -22.33 -1.93 21.72
C ARG A 220 -21.96 -2.52 20.37
N PHE A 221 -20.90 -2.01 19.74
CA PHE A 221 -20.45 -2.51 18.44
C PHE A 221 -18.92 -2.62 18.38
N LYS A 222 -18.43 -3.34 17.37
CA LYS A 222 -17.01 -3.35 16.99
C LYS A 222 -16.86 -3.22 15.48
N VAL A 223 -15.71 -2.72 15.04
CA VAL A 223 -15.31 -2.70 13.64
C VAL A 223 -14.52 -3.97 13.37
N SER A 224 -15.10 -4.96 12.67
CA SER A 224 -14.43 -6.25 12.40
C SER A 224 -13.51 -6.19 11.19
N ARG A 225 -13.76 -5.27 10.26
CA ARG A 225 -12.92 -5.01 9.08
C ARG A 225 -12.95 -3.51 8.80
N GLN A 226 -11.81 -2.94 8.46
CA GLN A 226 -11.63 -1.55 8.08
C GLN A 226 -10.34 -1.46 7.28
N HIS A 227 -10.34 -0.62 6.25
CA HIS A 227 -9.21 -0.39 5.40
C HIS A 227 -8.96 1.12 5.29
N PHE A 228 -7.70 1.53 5.27
CA PHE A 228 -7.33 2.94 5.07
C PHE A 228 -6.25 3.05 4.01
N ALA A 229 -6.59 3.66 2.88
CA ALA A 229 -5.72 3.85 1.73
C ALA A 229 -5.20 5.30 1.67
N LEU A 230 -3.89 5.46 1.51
CA LEU A 230 -3.30 6.70 1.02
C LEU A 230 -3.50 6.74 -0.49
N VAL A 231 -4.29 7.71 -0.95
CA VAL A 231 -4.67 7.86 -2.37
C VAL A 231 -3.60 8.67 -3.10
N LYS A 232 -3.31 8.32 -4.36
CA LYS A 232 -2.23 8.92 -5.17
C LYS A 232 -0.86 8.79 -4.49
N ASN A 233 -0.59 7.65 -3.89
CA ASN A 233 0.70 7.39 -3.27
C ASN A 233 1.75 7.08 -4.36
N ALA A 234 2.89 7.77 -4.33
CA ALA A 234 3.93 7.62 -5.36
C ALA A 234 4.50 6.20 -5.46
N LEU A 235 4.67 5.51 -4.32
CA LEU A 235 5.12 4.12 -4.31
C LEU A 235 4.06 3.20 -4.94
N ALA A 236 2.78 3.43 -4.64
CA ALA A 236 1.70 2.67 -5.24
C ALA A 236 1.62 2.88 -6.76
N GLU A 237 1.81 4.11 -7.24
CA GLU A 237 1.87 4.44 -8.66
C GLU A 237 3.02 3.70 -9.37
N GLN A 238 4.19 3.62 -8.75
CA GLN A 238 5.32 2.85 -9.27
C GLN A 238 4.99 1.36 -9.38
N TYR A 239 4.46 0.75 -8.31
CA TYR A 239 4.09 -0.67 -8.31
C TYR A 239 3.04 -0.98 -9.39
N ASP A 240 2.08 -0.08 -9.59
CA ASP A 240 1.06 -0.19 -10.63
C ASP A 240 1.65 -0.09 -12.03
N TYR A 241 2.59 0.83 -12.25
CA TYR A 241 3.30 0.96 -13.51
C TYR A 241 4.08 -0.32 -13.85
N GLU A 242 4.73 -0.91 -12.85
CA GLU A 242 5.47 -2.17 -12.97
C GLU A 242 4.55 -3.42 -13.01
N GLY A 243 3.25 -3.27 -12.76
CA GLY A 243 2.29 -4.37 -12.69
C GLY A 243 2.53 -5.31 -11.50
N LYS A 244 3.18 -4.83 -10.44
CA LYS A 244 3.51 -5.58 -9.22
C LYS A 244 2.50 -5.30 -8.12
N ARG A 245 2.51 -6.16 -7.10
CA ARG A 245 1.73 -6.00 -5.86
C ARG A 245 2.64 -6.17 -4.67
N LEU A 246 2.40 -5.39 -3.62
CA LEU A 246 3.10 -5.52 -2.34
C LEU A 246 2.13 -6.03 -1.29
N HIS A 247 2.51 -7.08 -0.57
CA HIS A 247 1.81 -7.57 0.60
C HIS A 247 2.80 -7.67 1.75
N VAL A 248 2.56 -6.93 2.83
CA VAL A 248 3.41 -6.96 4.02
C VAL A 248 2.64 -7.61 5.16
N HIS A 249 3.24 -8.66 5.70
CA HIS A 249 2.69 -9.45 6.79
C HIS A 249 3.45 -9.15 8.10
N GLU A 250 2.74 -9.24 9.22
CA GLU A 250 3.34 -9.18 10.55
C GLU A 250 4.26 -10.41 10.77
N PRO A 251 5.52 -10.25 11.20
CA PRO A 251 6.48 -11.35 11.31
C PRO A 251 5.97 -12.52 12.16
N ASP A 252 5.35 -12.21 13.32
CA ASP A 252 4.98 -13.22 14.30
C ASP A 252 3.64 -13.88 14.00
N ALA A 253 2.66 -13.10 13.55
CA ALA A 253 1.28 -13.59 13.37
C ALA A 253 0.94 -13.97 11.92
N GLY A 254 1.80 -13.64 10.96
CA GLY A 254 1.55 -13.83 9.53
C GLY A 254 0.35 -13.03 9.00
N LYS A 255 -0.14 -12.03 9.75
CA LYS A 255 -1.32 -11.26 9.38
C LYS A 255 -0.95 -10.16 8.41
N LEU A 256 -1.68 -10.08 7.29
CA LEU A 256 -1.57 -8.98 6.35
C LEU A 256 -1.96 -7.67 7.05
N TRP A 257 -1.07 -6.68 7.03
CA TRP A 257 -1.34 -5.38 7.64
C TRP A 257 -1.19 -4.21 6.65
N PHE A 258 -0.39 -4.38 5.60
CA PHE A 258 -0.19 -3.38 4.55
C PHE A 258 -0.21 -4.02 3.16
N VAL A 259 -0.87 -3.35 2.21
CA VAL A 259 -1.00 -3.77 0.81
C VAL A 259 -0.93 -2.57 -0.12
N ILE A 260 -0.31 -2.77 -1.28
CA ILE A 260 -0.44 -1.86 -2.42
C ILE A 260 -1.33 -2.56 -3.44
N ASP A 261 -2.48 -1.94 -3.75
CA ASP A 261 -3.43 -2.41 -4.74
C ASP A 261 -4.05 -1.25 -5.52
N ASN A 262 -4.52 -1.55 -6.73
CA ASN A 262 -5.10 -0.56 -7.64
C ASN A 262 -6.49 -0.96 -8.11
N SER A 263 -7.36 -1.21 -7.15
CA SER A 263 -8.74 -1.60 -7.42
C SER A 263 -9.58 -0.48 -8.07
N PHE A 264 -9.22 0.79 -7.88
CA PHE A 264 -10.01 1.95 -8.33
C PHE A 264 -9.27 2.93 -9.25
N ASN A 265 -8.10 2.57 -9.78
CA ASN A 265 -7.21 3.51 -10.49
C ASN A 265 -6.87 4.73 -9.63
N LEU A 266 -6.60 4.47 -8.34
CA LEU A 266 -6.34 5.47 -7.30
C LEU A 266 -4.92 5.40 -6.74
N HIS A 267 -4.12 4.41 -7.15
CA HIS A 267 -2.73 4.20 -6.70
C HIS A 267 -2.65 4.17 -5.17
N GLU A 268 -3.14 3.09 -4.57
CA GLU A 268 -3.45 3.05 -3.15
C GLU A 268 -2.41 2.25 -2.35
N ALA A 269 -1.86 2.90 -1.33
CA ALA A 269 -1.10 2.26 -0.26
C ALA A 269 -2.00 2.10 0.96
N GLU A 270 -2.38 0.87 1.29
CA GLU A 270 -3.50 0.57 2.18
C GLU A 270 -3.06 -0.21 3.43
N THR A 271 -3.54 0.23 4.60
CA THR A 271 -3.45 -0.56 5.84
C THR A 271 -4.77 -1.28 6.13
N VAL A 272 -4.68 -2.57 6.43
CA VAL A 272 -5.85 -3.48 6.52
C VAL A 272 -5.99 -4.19 7.85
N HIS A 273 -5.05 -4.01 8.79
CA HIS A 273 -5.10 -4.70 10.07
C HIS A 273 -6.34 -4.29 10.91
N GLN A 274 -7.12 -5.27 11.35
CA GLN A 274 -8.43 -5.04 11.98
C GLN A 274 -8.37 -4.09 13.19
N ARG A 275 -7.28 -4.14 13.98
CA ARG A 275 -7.14 -3.35 15.21
C ARG A 275 -6.29 -2.09 15.02
N THR A 276 -5.18 -2.21 14.30
CA THR A 276 -4.13 -1.19 14.26
C THR A 276 -4.12 -0.38 12.97
N ALA A 277 -4.95 -0.70 11.95
CA ALA A 277 -4.89 -0.02 10.65
C ALA A 277 -4.95 1.52 10.73
N VAL A 278 -5.67 2.09 11.70
CA VAL A 278 -5.68 3.56 11.92
C VAL A 278 -4.30 4.10 12.34
N SER A 279 -3.65 3.43 13.31
CA SER A 279 -2.32 3.80 13.79
C SER A 279 -1.25 3.51 12.74
N ASP A 280 -1.35 2.35 12.07
CA ASP A 280 -0.42 1.95 11.03
C ASP A 280 -0.50 2.91 9.83
N ASN A 281 -1.72 3.37 9.46
CA ASN A 281 -1.88 4.35 8.39
C ASN A 281 -1.17 5.66 8.72
N ALA A 282 -1.28 6.15 9.97
CA ALA A 282 -0.58 7.35 10.41
C ALA A 282 0.95 7.18 10.35
N LYS A 283 1.49 6.01 10.76
CA LYS A 283 2.93 5.72 10.65
C LYS A 283 3.40 5.73 9.20
N VAL A 284 2.65 5.09 8.31
CA VAL A 284 2.96 5.05 6.88
C VAL A 284 2.87 6.44 6.26
N GLN A 285 1.84 7.21 6.59
CA GLN A 285 1.67 8.58 6.14
C GLN A 285 2.83 9.47 6.61
N ASN A 286 3.21 9.38 7.89
CA ASN A 286 4.34 10.12 8.44
C ASN A 286 5.65 9.76 7.75
N PHE A 287 5.89 8.48 7.47
CA PHE A 287 7.08 8.03 6.74
C PHE A 287 7.14 8.61 5.32
N PHE A 288 6.03 8.56 4.57
CA PHE A 288 6.00 9.15 3.23
C PHE A 288 6.12 10.68 3.26
N ASN A 289 5.51 11.34 4.24
CA ASN A 289 5.65 12.78 4.41
C ASN A 289 7.08 13.16 4.77
N SER A 290 7.76 12.41 5.65
CA SER A 290 9.18 12.67 5.97
C SER A 290 10.08 12.48 4.75
N LEU A 291 9.78 11.51 3.88
CA LEU A 291 10.50 11.33 2.62
C LEU A 291 10.22 12.45 1.61
N LYS A 292 9.02 13.03 1.61
CA LYS A 292 8.70 14.21 0.78
C LYS A 292 9.42 15.47 1.28
N GLU A 293 9.48 15.66 2.60
CA GLU A 293 10.13 16.81 3.24
C GLU A 293 11.66 16.75 3.15
N CYS A 294 12.23 15.55 3.34
CA CYS A 294 13.65 15.29 3.26
C CYS A 294 13.89 14.10 2.31
N PRO A 295 13.88 14.36 0.97
CA PRO A 295 14.13 13.31 0.00
C PRO A 295 15.57 12.83 0.13
N VAL A 296 15.76 11.62 0.66
CA VAL A 296 17.08 10.98 0.73
C VAL A 296 17.29 10.19 -0.55
N THR A 297 18.29 10.60 -1.33
CA THR A 297 18.75 9.83 -2.49
C THR A 297 19.59 8.63 -2.06
N THR A 298 19.67 7.62 -2.93
CA THR A 298 20.54 6.45 -2.66
C THR A 298 21.99 6.87 -2.52
N ASP A 299 22.44 7.86 -3.29
CA ASP A 299 23.82 8.37 -3.24
C ASP A 299 24.12 9.07 -1.90
N GLU A 300 23.19 9.88 -1.37
CA GLU A 300 23.33 10.50 -0.04
C GLU A 300 23.39 9.45 1.07
N LEU A 301 22.58 8.40 0.99
CA LEU A 301 22.61 7.30 1.96
C LEU A 301 23.94 6.54 1.90
N ILE A 302 24.43 6.24 0.69
CA ILE A 302 25.73 5.58 0.48
C ILE A 302 26.86 6.46 1.01
N ALA A 303 26.83 7.76 0.74
CA ALA A 303 27.82 8.71 1.24
C ALA A 303 27.82 8.80 2.77
N ALA A 304 26.64 8.83 3.40
CA ALA A 304 26.51 8.82 4.85
C ALA A 304 27.07 7.52 5.47
N ILE A 305 26.76 6.36 4.88
CA ILE A 305 27.30 5.06 5.31
C ILE A 305 28.83 5.06 5.18
N ALA A 306 29.35 5.49 4.03
CA ALA A 306 30.78 5.56 3.78
C ALA A 306 31.50 6.46 4.80
N GLY A 307 30.90 7.62 5.14
CA GLY A 307 31.43 8.51 6.18
C GLY A 307 31.46 7.87 7.57
N VAL A 308 30.41 7.14 7.96
CA VAL A 308 30.40 6.38 9.23
C VAL A 308 31.46 5.29 9.23
N THR A 309 31.62 4.55 8.13
CA THR A 309 32.64 3.50 7.98
C THR A 309 34.06 4.10 8.06
N GLN A 310 34.33 5.21 7.39
CA GLN A 310 35.62 5.90 7.48
C GLN A 310 35.94 6.37 8.90
N ASN A 311 34.94 6.93 9.60
CA ASN A 311 35.11 7.30 11.01
C ASN A 311 35.44 6.07 11.88
N GLN A 312 34.77 4.93 11.67
CA GLN A 312 35.08 3.70 12.41
C GLN A 312 36.51 3.20 12.15
N ILE A 313 37.01 3.32 10.92
CA ILE A 313 38.40 2.98 10.58
C ILE A 313 39.36 3.91 11.34
N ALA A 314 39.13 5.22 11.30
CA ALA A 314 39.96 6.19 12.02
C ALA A 314 39.94 5.96 13.55
N PHE A 315 38.79 5.62 14.12
CA PHE A 315 38.70 5.24 15.54
C PHE A 315 39.49 3.97 15.85
N ALA A 316 39.46 2.96 14.99
CA ALA A 316 40.23 1.73 15.18
C ALA A 316 41.74 1.99 15.12
N GLU A 317 42.19 2.83 14.19
CA GLU A 317 43.59 3.27 14.09
C GLU A 317 44.02 4.03 15.36
N ASN A 318 43.22 4.99 15.82
CA ASN A 318 43.49 5.73 17.06
C ASN A 318 43.53 4.83 18.30
N ILE A 319 42.66 3.82 18.38
CA ILE A 319 42.71 2.84 19.47
C ILE A 319 44.01 2.02 19.38
N SER A 320 44.43 1.63 18.18
CA SER A 320 45.68 0.89 17.98
C SER A 320 46.90 1.71 18.43
N THR A 321 46.97 2.99 18.05
CA THR A 321 48.06 3.89 18.48
C THR A 321 48.03 4.15 19.99
N HIS A 322 46.85 4.30 20.60
CA HIS A 322 46.74 4.39 22.06
C HIS A 322 47.18 3.13 22.79
N ILE A 323 46.81 1.95 22.30
CA ILE A 323 47.27 0.67 22.87
C ILE A 323 48.81 0.58 22.78
N GLN A 324 49.39 1.02 21.67
CA GLN A 324 50.84 1.04 21.50
C GLN A 324 51.51 2.00 22.51
N ALA A 325 50.99 3.22 22.66
CA ALA A 325 51.51 4.18 23.63
C ALA A 325 51.41 3.66 25.09
N ILE A 326 50.32 2.96 25.43
CA ILE A 326 50.15 2.32 26.75
C ILE A 326 51.19 1.22 26.96
N ARG A 327 51.49 0.41 25.92
CA ARG A 327 52.53 -0.63 26.00
C ARG A 327 53.91 -0.04 26.20
N GLU A 328 54.26 1.01 25.45
CA GLU A 328 55.55 1.71 25.57
C GLU A 328 55.70 2.34 26.95
N LEU A 329 54.66 3.00 27.46
CA LEU A 329 54.65 3.51 28.84
C LEU A 329 54.83 2.38 29.86
N GLY A 330 54.15 1.25 29.67
CA GLY A 330 54.29 0.07 30.50
C GLY A 330 55.72 -0.48 30.52
N GLN A 331 56.40 -0.51 29.36
CA GLN A 331 57.80 -0.90 29.25
C GLN A 331 58.72 0.10 29.97
N GLY A 332 58.54 1.40 29.76
CA GLY A 332 59.34 2.43 30.43
C GLY A 332 59.21 2.38 31.96
N VAL A 333 58.02 2.11 32.49
CA VAL A 333 57.81 1.90 33.94
C VAL A 333 58.56 0.65 34.43
N GLN A 334 58.57 -0.44 33.66
CA GLN A 334 59.32 -1.65 34.01
C GLN A 334 60.83 -1.40 34.04
N GLU A 335 61.37 -0.70 33.04
CA GLU A 335 62.80 -0.33 32.99
C GLU A 335 63.19 0.58 34.17
N LEU A 336 62.37 1.58 34.48
CA LEU A 336 62.58 2.46 35.64
C LEU A 336 62.62 1.66 36.95
N ASN A 337 61.69 0.73 37.14
CA ASN A 337 61.67 -0.14 38.32
C ASN A 337 62.93 -1.01 38.43
N GLN A 338 63.44 -1.51 37.30
CA GLN A 338 64.70 -2.27 37.30
C GLN A 338 65.91 -1.39 37.67
N LEU A 339 65.96 -0.14 37.18
CA LEU A 339 67.01 0.81 37.54
C LEU A 339 66.94 1.18 39.03
N LEU A 340 65.74 1.41 39.57
CA LEU A 340 65.55 1.66 41.00
C LEU A 340 66.02 0.48 41.84
N ALA A 341 65.67 -0.76 41.47
CA ALA A 341 66.11 -1.95 42.18
C ALA A 341 67.65 -2.10 42.17
N LYS A 342 68.30 -1.81 41.03
CA LYS A 342 69.77 -1.80 40.95
C LYS A 342 70.38 -0.73 41.85
N PHE A 343 69.85 0.49 41.81
CA PHE A 343 70.31 1.59 42.64
C PHE A 343 70.14 1.31 44.14
N GLU A 344 69.01 0.73 44.53
CA GLU A 344 68.77 0.29 45.91
C GLU A 344 69.79 -0.77 46.38
N ALA A 345 70.17 -1.70 45.50
CA ALA A 345 71.20 -2.69 45.76
C ALA A 345 72.60 -2.04 45.92
N GLU A 346 73.00 -1.16 45.00
CA GLU A 346 74.27 -0.43 45.07
C GLU A 346 74.37 0.42 46.34
N MET A 347 73.28 1.11 46.71
CA MET A 347 73.21 1.89 47.95
C MET A 347 73.32 1.02 49.20
N ARG A 348 72.79 -0.21 49.16
CA ARG A 348 72.93 -1.17 50.25
C ARG A 348 74.38 -1.63 50.39
N ASP A 349 75.03 -2.03 49.30
CA ASP A 349 76.43 -2.47 49.28
C ASP A 349 77.38 -1.35 49.73
N ALA A 350 77.12 -0.10 49.32
CA ALA A 350 77.87 1.07 49.77
C ALA A 350 77.74 1.32 51.28
N ARG A 351 76.54 1.10 51.85
CA ARG A 351 76.32 1.21 53.30
C ARG A 351 77.03 0.10 54.06
N GLU A 352 76.95 -1.14 53.58
CA GLU A 352 77.60 -2.29 54.19
C GLU A 352 79.13 -2.12 54.19
N SER A 353 79.73 -1.73 53.05
CA SER A 353 81.17 -1.43 52.97
C SER A 353 81.62 -0.27 53.86
N THR A 354 80.82 0.79 53.98
CA THR A 354 81.09 1.92 54.90
C THR A 354 81.05 1.46 56.36
N GLN A 355 80.09 0.61 56.73
CA GLN A 355 79.99 0.04 58.08
C GLN A 355 81.17 -0.89 58.40
N THR A 356 81.59 -1.73 57.46
CA THR A 356 82.78 -2.58 57.61
C THR A 356 84.05 -1.74 57.82
N SER A 357 84.27 -0.71 56.99
CA SER A 357 85.43 0.18 57.13
C SER A 357 85.45 0.93 58.47
N LEU A 358 84.28 1.39 58.95
CA LEU A 358 84.14 2.00 60.27
C LEU A 358 84.43 1.02 61.41
N ALA A 359 83.97 -0.23 61.29
CA ALA A 359 84.25 -1.27 62.27
C ALA A 359 85.76 -1.59 62.35
N ASP A 360 86.44 -1.68 61.20
CA ASP A 360 87.88 -1.91 61.11
C ASP A 360 88.70 -0.74 61.72
N LEU A 361 88.28 0.50 61.48
CA LEU A 361 88.86 1.69 62.10
C LEU A 361 88.69 1.70 63.63
N LEU A 362 87.52 1.28 64.13
CA LEU A 362 87.28 1.19 65.57
C LEU A 362 88.13 0.09 66.23
N GLN A 363 88.30 -1.08 65.60
CA GLN A 363 89.18 -2.14 66.11
C GLN A 363 90.65 -1.71 66.17
N THR A 364 91.15 -1.01 65.15
CA THR A 364 92.54 -0.51 65.11
C THR A 364 92.79 0.61 66.13
N SER A 365 91.78 1.43 66.45
CA SER A 365 91.89 2.47 67.50
C SER A 365 91.86 1.93 68.94
N GLY A 366 91.25 0.76 69.18
CA GLY A 366 91.18 0.11 70.49
C GLY A 366 92.51 -0.48 70.99
N VAL A 367 93.48 -0.71 70.10
CA VAL A 367 94.80 -1.29 70.45
C VAL A 367 95.74 -0.27 71.12
N LYS A 368 95.45 1.04 71.04
CA LYS A 368 96.28 2.10 71.64
C LYS A 368 95.92 2.49 73.08
N LYS A 369 95.02 1.76 73.77
CA LYS A 369 94.60 2.07 75.16
C LYS A 369 95.06 1.06 76.23
N LYS A 370 96.11 0.29 75.94
CA LYS A 370 96.87 -0.48 76.94
C LYS A 370 98.34 -0.05 76.93
N LEU A 371 98.64 1.01 77.68
CA LEU A 371 99.95 1.33 78.26
C LEU A 371 99.74 2.29 79.42
#